data_AF-A0A357IQD7-F1
#
_entry.id   AF-A0A357IQD7-F1
#
_cell.length_a   1.000
_cell.length_b   1.000
_cell.length_c   1.000
_cell.angle_alpha   90.00
_cell.angle_beta   90.00
_cell.angle_gamma   90.00
#
_symmetry.space_group_name_H-M   'P 1'
#
loop_
_entity.id
_entity.type
_entity.pdbx_description
1 polymer ?
#
loop_
_entity_poly.entity_id
_entity_poly.type
_entity_poly.pdbx_seq_one_letter_code
_entity_poly.pdbx_strand_id
1 'polypeptide(L)'
;MSKPTKRQAQRIAGALRRGKKKIITLDALSSLIGIYPDALGQQLTYFSPMILMDPTINCMDLLPPIEEYIKNYEPAKKKRAPSTPAVRKKEIDEFSGITDFVYKKMTTAGGLVDPSFRLGDKDLKILHKLVVREVSKRRKKAKSKAARKSK
;
A
#
# COMPACT_ATOMS: atom_id res chain seq x y z
N MET A 1 8.05 -14.46 -11.44
CA MET A 1 8.14 -15.25 -10.19
C MET A 1 8.02 -14.33 -8.99
N SER A 2 7.12 -14.62 -8.06
CA SER A 2 6.93 -13.79 -6.86
C SER A 2 7.99 -14.14 -5.82
N LYS A 3 8.82 -13.18 -5.41
CA LYS A 3 9.83 -13.39 -4.36
C LYS A 3 9.12 -13.45 -2.99
N PRO A 4 9.32 -14.50 -2.18
CA PRO A 4 8.69 -14.61 -0.88
C PRO A 4 9.21 -13.51 0.06
N THR A 5 8.34 -12.93 0.87
CA THR A 5 8.77 -11.96 1.89
C THR A 5 9.61 -12.64 2.97
N LYS A 6 10.50 -11.89 3.64
CA LYS A 6 11.32 -12.43 4.76
C LYS A 6 10.48 -13.15 5.81
N ARG A 7 9.30 -12.60 6.15
CA ARG A 7 8.38 -13.19 7.14
C ARG A 7 7.80 -14.52 6.66
N GLN A 8 7.46 -14.64 5.39
CA GLN A 8 7.00 -15.90 4.80
C GLN A 8 8.12 -16.95 4.80
N ALA A 9 9.31 -16.58 4.35
CA ALA A 9 10.48 -17.47 4.37
C ALA A 9 10.81 -17.95 5.79
N GLN A 10 10.79 -17.06 6.79
CA GLN A 10 11.00 -17.41 8.20
C GLN A 10 9.91 -18.35 8.74
N ARG A 11 8.65 -18.13 8.37
CA ARG A 11 7.53 -19.00 8.77
C ARG A 11 7.69 -20.41 8.20
N ILE A 12 8.10 -20.52 6.94
CA ILE A 12 8.35 -21.79 6.26
C ILE A 12 9.54 -22.52 6.90
N ALA A 13 10.69 -21.85 7.04
CA ALA A 13 11.87 -22.42 7.70
C ALA A 13 11.57 -22.86 9.15
N GLY A 14 10.80 -22.06 9.89
CA GLY A 14 10.39 -22.38 11.24
C GLY A 14 9.44 -23.58 11.34
N ALA A 15 8.63 -23.85 10.31
CA ALA A 15 7.77 -25.04 10.26
C ALA A 15 8.57 -26.29 9.88
N LEU A 16 9.49 -26.18 8.91
CA LEU A 16 10.40 -27.26 8.52
C LEU A 16 11.28 -27.71 9.71
N ARG A 17 11.87 -26.76 10.45
CA ARG A 17 12.69 -27.07 11.65
C ARG A 17 11.90 -27.74 12.78
N ARG A 18 10.60 -27.41 12.93
CA ARG A 18 9.74 -28.03 13.94
C ARG A 18 9.29 -29.44 13.54
N GLY A 19 9.30 -29.75 12.25
CA GLY A 19 9.02 -31.08 11.74
C GLY A 19 10.13 -32.05 12.12
N LYS A 20 9.81 -33.07 12.93
CA LYS A 20 10.75 -34.16 13.26
C LYS A 20 10.95 -35.17 12.12
N LYS A 21 10.21 -35.03 11.02
CA LYS A 21 10.20 -35.96 9.90
C LYS A 21 11.34 -35.64 8.93
N LYS A 22 12.05 -36.68 8.48
CA LYS A 22 13.13 -36.56 7.48
C LYS A 22 12.61 -36.17 6.09
N ILE A 23 11.39 -36.60 5.77
CA ILE A 23 10.72 -36.33 4.49
C ILE A 23 9.42 -35.58 4.79
N ILE A 24 9.25 -34.40 4.17
CA ILE A 24 8.06 -33.57 4.30
C ILE A 24 7.59 -33.20 2.89
N THR A 25 6.38 -33.64 2.52
CA THR A 25 5.74 -33.26 1.26
C THR A 25 5.11 -31.86 1.36
N LEU A 26 4.77 -31.27 0.21
CA LEU A 26 4.10 -29.97 0.12
C LEU A 26 2.80 -29.94 0.98
N ASP A 27 1.99 -30.99 0.92
CA ASP A 27 0.73 -31.09 1.66
C ASP A 27 0.93 -31.16 3.17
N ALA A 28 1.94 -31.91 3.61
CA ALA A 28 2.31 -31.98 5.01
C ALA A 28 2.80 -30.62 5.52
N LEU A 29 3.61 -29.91 4.73
CA LEU A 29 4.08 -28.57 5.07
C LEU A 29 2.93 -27.55 5.08
N SER A 30 2.00 -27.65 4.13
CA SER A 30 0.77 -26.85 4.07
C SER A 30 -0.05 -26.98 5.36
N SER A 31 -0.23 -28.22 5.84
CA SER A 31 -0.96 -28.51 7.08
C SER A 31 -0.25 -27.98 8.33
N LEU A 32 1.09 -28.02 8.36
CA LEU A 32 1.89 -27.48 9.47
C LEU A 32 1.86 -25.94 9.54
N ILE A 33 1.82 -25.29 8.39
CA ILE A 33 1.85 -23.83 8.29
C ILE A 33 0.43 -23.24 8.35
N GLY A 34 -0.59 -23.98 7.89
CA GLY A 34 -1.95 -23.48 7.70
C GLY A 34 -2.09 -22.58 6.47
N ILE A 35 -1.45 -22.95 5.36
CA ILE A 35 -1.53 -22.27 4.06
C ILE A 35 -1.79 -23.33 3.01
N TYR A 36 -2.73 -23.08 2.08
CA TYR A 36 -3.05 -24.01 1.00
C TYR A 36 -1.80 -24.47 0.21
N PRO A 37 -1.73 -25.74 -0.22
CA PRO A 37 -0.59 -26.29 -0.94
C PRO A 37 -0.20 -25.45 -2.16
N ASP A 38 -1.17 -25.02 -2.98
CA ASP A 38 -0.92 -24.22 -4.18
C ASP A 38 -0.25 -22.88 -3.86
N ALA A 39 -0.76 -22.17 -2.86
CA ALA A 39 -0.24 -20.87 -2.45
C ALA A 39 1.16 -20.98 -1.83
N LEU A 40 1.42 -22.09 -1.12
CA LEU A 40 2.73 -22.41 -0.57
C LEU A 40 3.71 -22.81 -1.69
N GLY A 41 3.27 -23.64 -2.63
CA GLY A 41 4.05 -24.07 -3.78
C GLY A 41 4.47 -22.89 -4.67
N GLN A 42 3.60 -21.89 -4.86
CA GLN A 42 3.96 -20.64 -5.55
C GLN A 42 5.09 -19.87 -4.84
N GLN A 43 5.13 -19.88 -3.50
CA GLN A 43 6.20 -19.23 -2.73
C GLN A 43 7.49 -20.03 -2.80
N LEU A 44 7.39 -21.37 -2.78
CA LEU A 44 8.51 -22.28 -2.85
C LEU A 44 9.07 -22.46 -4.27
N THR A 45 8.30 -22.09 -5.30
CA THR A 45 8.73 -22.08 -6.72
C THR A 45 10.00 -21.26 -6.91
N TYR A 46 10.20 -20.22 -6.08
CA TYR A 46 11.43 -19.42 -6.09
C TYR A 46 12.70 -20.25 -5.75
N PHE A 47 12.57 -21.27 -4.91
CA PHE A 47 13.66 -22.14 -4.47
C PHE A 47 13.73 -23.44 -5.27
N SER A 48 12.58 -24.00 -5.64
CA SER A 48 12.48 -25.18 -6.50
C SER A 48 11.36 -24.99 -7.52
N PRO A 49 11.69 -24.72 -8.80
CA PRO A 49 10.70 -24.51 -9.85
C PRO A 49 9.76 -25.70 -10.08
N MET A 50 10.20 -26.93 -9.74
CA MET A 50 9.44 -28.15 -9.99
C MET A 50 8.48 -28.53 -8.86
N ILE A 51 8.44 -27.77 -7.75
CA ILE A 51 7.67 -28.13 -6.56
C ILE A 51 6.15 -28.21 -6.77
N LEU A 52 5.64 -27.53 -7.80
CA LEU A 52 4.22 -27.59 -8.17
C LEU A 52 3.90 -28.76 -9.11
N MET A 53 4.91 -29.31 -9.79
CA MET A 53 4.75 -30.37 -10.78
C MET A 53 5.02 -31.76 -10.21
N ASP A 54 5.89 -31.84 -9.20
CA ASP A 54 6.27 -33.08 -8.55
C ASP A 54 5.89 -33.06 -7.05
N PRO A 55 4.82 -33.78 -6.65
CA PRO A 55 4.36 -33.84 -5.26
C PRO A 55 5.27 -34.68 -4.36
N THR A 56 6.24 -35.42 -4.93
CA THR A 56 7.17 -36.27 -4.19
C THR A 56 8.38 -35.49 -3.66
N ILE A 57 8.56 -34.23 -4.09
CA ILE A 57 9.67 -33.38 -3.67
C ILE A 57 9.67 -33.22 -2.14
N ASN A 58 10.84 -33.51 -1.56
CA ASN A 58 11.08 -33.30 -0.15
C ASN A 58 11.34 -31.81 0.14
N CYS A 59 10.41 -31.19 0.85
CA CYS A 59 10.53 -29.79 1.23
C CYS A 59 11.66 -29.52 2.23
N MET A 60 12.20 -30.55 2.90
CA MET A 60 13.37 -30.39 3.78
C MET A 60 14.64 -30.02 3.01
N ASP A 61 14.76 -30.43 1.75
CA ASP A 61 15.93 -30.11 0.92
C ASP A 61 15.97 -28.62 0.56
N LEU A 62 14.85 -27.92 0.73
CA LEU A 62 14.72 -26.48 0.52
C LEU A 62 15.12 -25.67 1.76
N LEU A 63 15.39 -26.31 2.89
CA LEU A 63 15.73 -25.59 4.12
C LEU A 63 17.03 -24.78 4.00
N PRO A 64 18.17 -25.35 3.50
CA PRO A 64 19.40 -24.57 3.32
C PRO A 64 19.25 -23.32 2.41
N PRO A 65 18.65 -23.39 1.21
CA PRO A 65 18.50 -22.20 0.36
C PRO A 65 17.51 -21.19 0.95
N ILE A 66 16.49 -21.62 1.70
CA ILE A 66 15.59 -20.69 2.41
C ILE A 66 16.36 -19.95 3.52
N GLU A 67 17.24 -20.63 4.26
CA GLU A 67 18.03 -20.00 5.32
C GLU A 67 19.05 -19.01 4.77
N GLU A 68 19.71 -19.36 3.67
CA GLU A 68 20.61 -18.46 2.96
C GLU A 68 19.85 -17.22 2.45
N TYR A 69 18.66 -17.42 1.89
CA TYR A 69 17.78 -16.32 1.48
C TYR A 69 17.38 -15.40 2.63
N ILE A 70 17.11 -15.94 3.82
CA ILE A 70 16.78 -15.15 5.01
C ILE A 70 17.98 -14.32 5.48
N LYS A 71 19.19 -14.91 5.44
CA LYS A 71 20.45 -14.24 5.82
C LYS A 71 20.78 -13.08 4.87
N ASN A 72 20.68 -13.33 3.57
CA ASN A 72 20.98 -12.36 2.52
C ASN A 72 19.76 -11.50 2.12
N TYR A 73 18.68 -11.52 2.92
CA TYR A 73 17.48 -10.77 2.60
C TYR A 73 17.72 -9.27 2.76
N GLU A 74 17.97 -8.60 1.64
CA GLU A 74 17.91 -7.15 1.58
C GLU A 74 16.46 -6.70 1.38
N PRO A 75 15.90 -5.90 2.30
CA PRO A 75 14.58 -5.33 2.06
C PRO A 75 14.66 -4.47 0.81
N ALA A 76 13.82 -4.79 -0.18
CA ALA A 76 13.63 -3.91 -1.33
C ALA A 76 13.38 -2.50 -0.78
N LYS A 77 14.30 -1.56 -1.07
CA LYS A 77 14.16 -0.16 -0.67
C LYS A 77 12.86 0.34 -1.27
N LYS A 78 11.80 0.43 -0.45
CA LYS A 78 10.55 1.06 -0.88
C LYS A 78 10.95 2.45 -1.33
N LYS A 79 10.80 2.75 -2.63
CA LYS A 79 10.94 4.12 -3.14
C LYS A 79 10.00 4.96 -2.28
N ARG A 80 10.56 5.82 -1.42
CA ARG A 80 9.74 6.73 -0.62
C ARG A 80 8.95 7.55 -1.62
N ALA A 81 7.63 7.60 -1.47
CA ALA A 81 6.82 8.51 -2.26
C ALA A 81 7.43 9.91 -2.14
N PRO A 82 7.49 10.70 -3.22
CA PRO A 82 8.05 12.04 -3.16
C PRO A 82 7.38 12.80 -2.01
N SER A 83 8.20 13.46 -1.19
CA SER A 83 7.71 14.20 -0.03
C SER A 83 6.79 15.31 -0.52
N THR A 84 5.47 15.10 -0.44
CA THR A 84 4.54 16.16 -0.81
C THR A 84 4.73 17.32 0.16
N PRO A 85 4.90 18.55 -0.34
CA PRO A 85 5.19 19.69 0.51
C PRO A 85 4.12 19.87 1.59
N ALA A 86 4.55 20.18 2.80
CA ALA A 86 3.64 20.43 3.91
C ALA A 86 2.97 21.79 3.71
N VAL A 87 1.63 21.80 3.63
CA VAL A 87 0.83 23.03 3.55
C VAL A 87 0.40 23.43 4.95
N ARG A 88 0.83 24.61 5.40
CA ARG A 88 0.54 25.16 6.73
C ARG A 88 -0.89 25.71 6.79
N LYS A 89 -1.46 25.85 8.00
CA LYS A 89 -2.82 26.42 8.17
C LYS A 89 -2.91 27.86 7.65
N LYS A 90 -1.90 28.68 7.92
CA LYS A 90 -1.81 30.08 7.46
C LYS A 90 -1.97 30.23 5.94
N GLU A 91 -1.37 29.32 5.17
CA GLU A 91 -1.46 29.31 3.70
C GLU A 91 -2.85 28.93 3.19
N ILE A 92 -3.63 28.19 3.98
CA ILE A 92 -5.01 27.82 3.63
C ILE A 92 -5.97 28.96 4.00
N ASP A 93 -5.73 29.59 5.14
CA ASP A 93 -6.58 30.66 5.65
C ASP A 93 -6.42 31.98 4.88
N GLU A 94 -5.36 32.10 4.06
CA GLU A 94 -5.21 33.17 3.07
C GLU A 94 -6.32 33.14 1.99
N PHE A 95 -6.94 31.97 1.79
CA PHE A 95 -8.03 31.78 0.85
C PHE A 95 -9.35 31.57 1.58
N SER A 96 -10.32 32.47 1.32
CA SER A 96 -11.66 32.37 1.89
C SER A 96 -12.42 31.12 1.38
N GLY A 97 -12.14 30.72 0.13
CA GLY A 97 -12.76 29.58 -0.53
C GLY A 97 -12.10 29.22 -1.87
N ILE A 98 -12.72 28.29 -2.60
CA ILE A 98 -12.19 27.78 -3.88
C ILE A 98 -12.15 28.91 -4.93
N THR A 99 -13.18 29.74 -5.00
CA THR A 99 -13.25 30.85 -5.96
C THR A 99 -12.13 31.86 -5.73
N ASP A 100 -11.92 32.26 -4.47
CA ASP A 100 -10.83 33.17 -4.07
C ASP A 100 -9.44 32.60 -4.43
N PHE A 101 -9.25 31.29 -4.26
CA PHE A 101 -8.04 30.61 -4.71
C PHE A 101 -7.84 30.69 -6.23
N VAL A 102 -8.88 30.43 -7.01
CA VAL A 102 -8.83 30.51 -8.48
C VAL A 102 -8.54 31.94 -8.94
N TYR A 103 -9.18 32.95 -8.33
CA TYR A 103 -8.90 34.35 -8.65
C TYR A 103 -7.45 34.72 -8.34
N LYS A 104 -6.96 34.46 -7.12
CA LYS A 104 -5.61 34.88 -6.74
C LYS A 104 -4.49 34.15 -7.47
N LYS A 105 -4.69 32.89 -7.87
CA LYS A 105 -3.62 32.04 -8.42
C LYS A 105 -3.73 31.78 -9.92
N MET A 106 -4.94 31.83 -10.48
CA MET A 106 -5.21 31.38 -11.84
C MET A 106 -5.79 32.49 -12.73
N THR A 107 -5.95 33.73 -12.24
CA THR A 107 -6.39 34.84 -13.10
C THR A 107 -5.26 35.79 -13.48
N THR A 108 -5.29 36.24 -14.73
CA THR A 108 -4.37 37.22 -15.30
C THR A 108 -4.87 38.64 -15.07
N ALA A 109 -4.03 39.65 -15.34
CA ALA A 109 -4.42 41.07 -15.32
C ALA A 109 -5.59 41.29 -16.31
N GLY A 110 -6.80 41.42 -15.77
CA GLY A 110 -8.05 41.41 -16.55
C GLY A 110 -9.15 40.49 -15.99
N GLY A 111 -8.86 39.67 -14.98
CA GLY A 111 -9.88 38.84 -14.30
C GLY A 111 -10.30 37.59 -15.07
N LEU A 112 -9.64 37.29 -16.18
CA LEU A 112 -9.80 36.06 -16.93
C LEU A 112 -8.94 34.95 -16.34
N VAL A 113 -9.48 33.73 -16.28
CA VAL A 113 -8.72 32.56 -15.84
C VAL A 113 -7.78 32.14 -16.97
N ASP A 114 -6.49 32.06 -16.69
CA ASP A 114 -5.48 31.58 -17.65
C ASP A 114 -5.52 30.04 -17.72
N PRO A 115 -5.96 29.44 -18.84
CA PRO A 115 -6.02 28.00 -19.00
C PRO A 115 -4.63 27.35 -19.07
N SER A 116 -3.58 28.14 -19.32
CA SER A 116 -2.20 27.68 -19.44
C SER A 116 -1.50 27.54 -18.09
N PHE A 117 -2.12 28.04 -17.01
CA PHE A 117 -1.54 28.02 -15.68
C PHE A 117 -1.45 26.59 -15.12
N ARG A 118 -0.24 26.18 -14.72
CA ARG A 118 0.01 24.86 -14.12
C ARG A 118 0.12 24.97 -12.61
N LEU A 119 -0.79 24.31 -11.90
CA LEU A 119 -0.76 24.20 -10.44
C LEU A 119 0.40 23.30 -9.99
N GLY A 120 1.21 23.79 -9.04
CA GLY A 120 2.23 22.96 -8.40
C GLY A 120 1.64 22.01 -7.34
N ASP A 121 2.45 21.07 -6.84
CA ASP A 121 2.03 20.12 -5.80
C ASP A 121 1.50 20.79 -4.53
N LYS A 122 2.04 21.97 -4.18
CA LYS A 122 1.56 22.78 -3.05
C LYS A 122 0.14 23.31 -3.31
N ASP A 123 -0.08 23.87 -4.49
CA ASP A 123 -1.33 24.51 -4.89
C ASP A 123 -2.45 23.47 -4.97
N LEU A 124 -2.16 22.29 -5.55
CA LEU A 124 -3.09 21.16 -5.59
C LEU A 124 -3.50 20.70 -4.18
N LYS A 125 -2.56 20.70 -3.23
CA LYS A 125 -2.83 20.29 -1.84
C LYS A 125 -3.62 21.35 -1.08
N ILE A 126 -3.41 22.64 -1.36
CA ILE A 126 -4.25 23.73 -0.84
C ILE A 126 -5.67 23.59 -1.38
N LEU A 127 -5.82 23.44 -2.70
CA LEU A 127 -7.11 23.27 -3.36
C LEU A 127 -7.88 22.06 -2.81
N HIS A 128 -7.22 20.92 -2.66
CA HIS A 128 -7.83 19.72 -2.08
C HIS A 128 -8.35 19.98 -0.65
N LYS A 129 -7.58 20.68 0.19
CA LYS A 129 -8.04 21.02 1.55
C LYS A 129 -9.23 21.99 1.54
N LEU A 130 -9.25 22.97 0.64
CA LEU A 130 -10.39 23.88 0.48
C LEU A 130 -11.65 23.13 0.04
N VAL A 131 -11.53 22.22 -0.92
CA VAL A 131 -12.62 21.34 -1.38
C VAL A 131 -13.16 20.48 -0.23
N VAL A 132 -12.29 19.81 0.51
CA VAL A 132 -12.71 18.98 1.67
C VAL A 132 -13.43 19.84 2.71
N ARG A 133 -12.93 21.06 2.99
CA ARG A 133 -13.57 22.01 3.91
C ARG A 133 -14.98 22.35 3.41
N GLU A 134 -15.15 22.63 2.13
CA GLU A 134 -16.45 22.99 1.56
C GLU A 134 -17.44 21.82 1.54
N VAL A 135 -17.01 20.62 1.13
CA VAL A 135 -17.83 19.40 1.17
C VAL A 135 -18.28 19.11 2.61
N SER A 136 -17.39 19.27 3.59
CA SER A 136 -17.73 19.08 5.00
C SER A 136 -18.79 20.08 5.48
N LYS A 137 -18.70 21.35 5.07
CA LYS A 137 -19.69 22.39 5.37
C LYS A 137 -21.06 22.05 4.79
N ARG A 138 -21.11 21.59 3.52
CA ARG A 138 -22.37 21.18 2.86
C ARG A 138 -23.01 19.97 3.56
N ARG A 139 -22.21 18.96 3.91
CA ARG A 139 -22.69 17.78 4.65
C ARG A 139 -23.28 18.15 6.01
N LYS A 140 -22.62 19.05 6.77
CA LYS A 140 -23.13 19.53 8.07
C LYS A 140 -24.45 20.29 7.92
N LYS A 141 -24.55 21.19 6.93
CA LYS A 141 -25.80 21.92 6.62
C LYS A 141 -26.94 20.99 6.21
N ALA A 142 -26.66 19.92 5.47
CA ALA A 142 -27.68 18.94 5.10
C ALA A 142 -28.22 18.19 6.32
N LYS A 143 -27.32 17.74 7.22
CA LYS A 143 -27.70 17.08 8.47
C LYS A 143 -28.53 17.97 9.40
N SER A 144 -28.16 19.25 9.55
CA SER A 144 -28.91 20.18 10.40
C SER A 144 -30.29 20.53 9.83
N LYS A 145 -30.43 20.60 8.49
CA LYS A 145 -31.74 20.77 7.84
C LYS A 145 -32.63 19.54 7.99
N ALA A 146 -32.08 18.33 7.91
CA ALA A 146 -32.83 17.09 8.12
C ALA A 146 -33.36 16.99 9.57
N ALA A 147 -32.52 17.28 10.56
CA ALA A 147 -32.91 17.26 11.98
C ALA A 147 -33.96 18.31 12.38
N ARG A 148 -34.06 19.42 11.63
CA ARG A 148 -35.10 20.44 11.82
C ARG A 148 -36.44 20.11 11.14
N LYS A 149 -36.45 19.19 10.17
CA LYS A 149 -37.69 18.73 9.49
C LYS A 149 -38.33 17.53 10.18
N SER A 150 -37.62 16.87 11.10
CA SER A 150 -38.09 15.72 11.89
C SER A 150 -38.59 16.12 13.29
N LYS A 151 -38.75 17.43 13.55
CA LYS A 151 -39.39 18.02 14.72
C LYS A 151 -40.56 18.85 14.23
#